data_AF-A0A965C769-F1
#
_entry.id   AF-A0A965C769-F1
#
_cell.length_a   1.000
_cell.length_b   1.000
_cell.length_c   1.000
_cell.angle_alpha   90.00
_cell.angle_beta   90.00
_cell.angle_gamma   90.00
#
_symmetry.space_group_name_H-M   'P 1'
#
loop_
_entity.id
_entity.type
_entity.pdbx_description
1 polymer ?
#
loop_
_entity_poly.entity_id
_entity_poly.type
_entity_poly.pdbx_seq_one_letter_code
_entity_poly.pdbx_strand_id
1 'polypeptide(L)' 'MRVIQNLAEMVAAIKTMQVRGAPLIGAAAAYGMALAAQENPEDAHLQQAAKALIQSRPTAVNLRWAVLRLQKLLQS' A
#
# COMPACT_ATOMS: atom_id res chain seq x y z
N MET A 1 -2.56 -10.95 -18.34
CA MET A 1 -2.97 -10.59 -16.96
C MET A 1 -1.70 -10.51 -16.11
N ARG A 2 -1.40 -9.37 -15.48
CA ARG A 2 -0.21 -9.20 -14.64
C ARG A 2 -0.58 -9.49 -13.19
N VAL A 3 0.21 -10.33 -12.53
CA VAL A 3 0.11 -10.58 -11.08
C VAL A 3 1.01 -9.58 -10.36
N ILE A 4 0.54 -9.00 -9.26
CA ILE A 4 1.31 -8.09 -8.41
C ILE A 4 1.90 -8.92 -7.27
N GLN A 5 3.24 -8.97 -7.18
CA GLN A 5 3.94 -9.87 -6.24
C GLN A 5 4.71 -9.15 -5.14
N ASN A 6 4.94 -7.84 -5.25
CA ASN A 6 5.74 -7.07 -4.30
C ASN A 6 5.20 -5.64 -4.13
N LEU A 7 5.70 -4.94 -3.12
CA LEU A 7 5.31 -3.57 -2.77
C LEU A 7 5.54 -2.60 -3.94
N ALA A 8 6.69 -2.70 -4.61
CA ALA A 8 7.06 -1.78 -5.70
C ALA A 8 6.06 -1.85 -6.86
N GLU A 9 5.63 -3.07 -7.22
CA GLU A 9 4.61 -3.28 -8.24
C GLU A 9 3.23 -2.73 -7.82
N MET A 10 2.84 -2.90 -6.55
CA MET A 10 1.59 -2.33 -6.04
C MET A 10 1.60 -0.79 -6.11
N VAL A 11 2.69 -0.16 -5.65
CA VAL A 11 2.88 1.29 -5.73
C VAL A 11 2.78 1.77 -7.18
N ALA A 12 3.44 1.07 -8.12
CA ALA A 12 3.36 1.39 -9.54
C ALA A 12 1.94 1.24 -10.10
N ALA A 13 1.23 0.16 -9.75
CA ALA A 13 -0.13 -0.10 -10.21
C ALA A 13 -1.13 0.98 -9.74
N ILE A 14 -1.00 1.44 -8.50
CA ILE A 14 -1.81 2.54 -7.95
C ILE A 14 -1.46 3.87 -8.63
N LYS A 15 -0.16 4.20 -8.73
CA LYS A 15 0.34 5.45 -9.32
C LYS A 15 -0.07 5.60 -10.79
N THR A 16 -0.03 4.52 -11.55
CA THR A 16 -0.39 4.48 -12.99
C THR A 16 -1.88 4.23 -13.23
N MET A 17 -2.70 4.22 -12.18
CA MET A 17 -4.16 4.03 -12.24
C MET A 17 -4.60 2.69 -12.89
N GLN A 18 -3.73 1.67 -12.89
CA GLN A 18 -4.14 0.28 -13.21
C GLN A 18 -5.16 -0.23 -12.18
N VAL A 19 -5.04 0.24 -10.93
CA VAL A 19 -6.03 0.06 -9.88
C VAL A 19 -6.68 1.42 -9.55
N ARG A 20 -8.00 1.52 -9.70
CA ARG A 20 -8.76 2.76 -9.47
C ARG A 20 -10.18 2.50 -8.95
N GLY A 21 -10.81 3.55 -8.44
CA GLY A 21 -12.09 3.46 -7.70
C GLY A 21 -11.83 3.46 -6.19
N ALA A 22 -12.63 4.25 -5.45
CA ALA A 22 -12.36 4.53 -4.04
C ALA A 22 -12.31 3.26 -3.13
N PRO A 23 -13.22 2.27 -3.27
CA PRO A 23 -13.11 1.04 -2.48
C PRO A 23 -11.88 0.20 -2.86
N LEU A 24 -11.66 0.00 -4.16
CA LEU A 24 -10.62 -0.91 -4.67
C LEU A 24 -9.20 -0.40 -4.37
N ILE A 25 -8.95 0.91 -4.49
CA ILE A 25 -7.64 1.48 -4.18
C ILE A 25 -7.27 1.32 -2.69
N GLY A 26 -8.27 1.34 -1.79
CA GLY A 26 -8.06 1.05 -0.36
C GLY A 26 -7.65 -0.40 -0.13
N ALA A 27 -8.37 -1.35 -0.73
CA ALA A 27 -8.05 -2.78 -0.63
C ALA A 27 -6.66 -3.11 -1.19
N ALA A 28 -6.33 -2.53 -2.35
CA ALA A 28 -5.02 -2.71 -2.98
C ALA A 28 -3.89 -2.14 -2.12
N ALA A 29 -4.07 -0.97 -1.52
CA ALA A 29 -3.05 -0.39 -0.65
C ALA A 29 -2.86 -1.18 0.65
N ALA A 30 -3.94 -1.71 1.23
CA ALA A 30 -3.85 -2.62 2.38
C ALA A 30 -3.07 -3.90 2.02
N TYR A 31 -3.32 -4.48 0.84
CA TYR A 31 -2.55 -5.62 0.36
C TYR A 31 -1.08 -5.24 0.09
N GLY A 32 -0.81 -4.02 -0.39
CA GLY A 32 0.55 -3.48 -0.50
C GLY A 32 1.29 -3.45 0.84
N MET A 33 0.62 -3.09 1.93
CA MET A 33 1.21 -3.17 3.28
C MET A 33 1.48 -4.61 3.70
N ALA A 34 0.61 -5.56 3.34
CA ALA A 34 0.83 -6.98 3.62
C ALA A 34 2.03 -7.54 2.84
N LEU A 35 2.20 -7.13 1.57
CA LEU A 35 3.38 -7.48 0.78
C LEU A 35 4.66 -6.91 1.39
N ALA A 36 4.64 -5.64 1.82
CA ALA A 36 5.77 -5.02 2.51
C ALA A 36 6.16 -5.79 3.79
N ALA A 37 5.18 -6.20 4.59
CA ALA A 37 5.44 -6.98 5.80
C ALA A 37 6.01 -8.38 5.50
N GLN A 38 5.62 -8.99 4.38
CA GLN A 38 6.20 -10.25 3.92
C GLN A 38 7.64 -10.09 3.42
N GLU A 39 7.97 -8.95 2.80
CA GLU A 39 9.33 -8.62 2.34
C GLU A 39 10.26 -8.31 3.52
N ASN A 40 9.83 -7.44 4.45
CA ASN A 40 10.55 -7.10 5.67
C ASN A 40 9.57 -6.59 6.75
N PRO A 41 9.43 -7.28 7.89
CA PRO A 41 8.50 -6.88 8.95
C PRO A 41 9.04 -5.78 9.87
N GLU A 42 10.27 -5.28 9.69
CA GLU A 42 10.83 -4.21 10.51
C GLU A 42 10.01 -2.92 10.42
N ASP A 43 9.78 -2.25 11.56
CA ASP A 43 8.98 -1.02 11.63
C ASP A 43 9.47 0.07 10.69
N ALA A 44 10.79 0.22 10.55
CA ALA A 44 11.39 1.18 9.63
C ALA A 44 10.99 0.92 8.18
N HIS A 45 10.95 -0.35 7.76
CA HIS A 45 10.50 -0.73 6.43
C HIS A 45 9.00 -0.48 6.25
N LEU A 46 8.19 -0.88 7.23
CA LEU A 46 6.73 -0.65 7.19
C LEU A 46 6.36 0.83 7.13
N GLN A 47 7.11 1.70 7.82
CA GLN A 47 6.95 3.15 7.74
C GLN A 47 7.26 3.69 6.34
N GLN A 48 8.33 3.20 5.71
CA GLN A 48 8.69 3.59 4.34
C GLN A 48 7.65 3.10 3.33
N ALA A 49 7.16 1.87 3.47
CA ALA A 49 6.11 1.30 2.63
C ALA A 49 4.81 2.11 2.71
N ALA A 50 4.38 2.47 3.94
CA ALA A 50 3.21 3.31 4.15
C ALA A 50 3.36 4.67 3.46
N LYS A 51 4.53 5.31 3.59
CA LYS A 51 4.83 6.57 2.90
C LYS A 51 4.76 6.42 1.38
N ALA A 52 5.37 5.38 0.82
CA ALA A 52 5.38 5.14 -0.62
C ALA A 52 3.97 4.91 -1.19
N LEU A 53 3.15 4.11 -0.50
CA LEU A 53 1.75 3.89 -0.89
C LEU A 53 0.94 5.18 -0.83
N ILE A 54 1.02 5.95 0.27
CA ILE A 54 0.31 7.24 0.39
C ILE A 54 0.74 8.24 -0.69
N GLN A 55 2.04 8.30 -0.99
CA GLN A 55 2.58 9.19 -2.01
C GLN A 55 2.19 8.79 -3.44
N SER A 56 1.84 7.53 -3.68
CA SER A 56 1.42 7.08 -5.02
C SER A 56 0.19 7.85 -5.53
N ARG A 57 -0.76 8.17 -4.63
CA ARG A 57 -1.96 9.00 -4.90
C ARG A 57 -2.40 9.75 -3.64
N PRO A 58 -1.78 10.91 -3.31
CA PRO A 58 -1.93 11.58 -2.00
C PRO A 58 -3.35 12.03 -1.62
N THR A 59 -4.19 12.28 -2.63
CA THR A 59 -5.59 12.72 -2.46
C THR A 59 -6.58 11.56 -2.29
N ALA A 60 -6.15 10.31 -2.46
CA ALA A 60 -7.03 9.15 -2.30
C ALA A 60 -7.27 8.84 -0.81
N VAL A 61 -8.40 9.29 -0.28
CA VAL A 61 -8.77 9.15 1.14
C VAL A 61 -8.80 7.68 1.58
N ASN A 62 -9.45 6.80 0.82
CA ASN A 62 -9.54 5.37 1.14
C ASN A 62 -8.18 4.67 1.13
N LEU A 63 -7.27 5.09 0.25
CA LEU A 63 -5.89 4.59 0.24
C LEU A 63 -5.22 4.96 1.57
N ARG A 64 -5.21 6.26 1.89
CA ARG A 64 -4.56 6.76 3.11
C ARG A 64 -5.12 6.10 4.36
N TRP A 65 -6.44 5.99 4.46
CA TRP A 65 -7.12 5.33 5.56
C TRP A 65 -6.67 3.87 5.72
N ALA A 66 -6.65 3.10 4.63
CA ALA A 66 -6.29 1.69 4.67
C ALA A 66 -4.82 1.48 5.05
N VAL A 67 -3.91 2.28 4.49
CA VAL A 67 -2.48 2.24 4.80
C VAL A 67 -2.23 2.54 6.28
N LEU A 68 -2.78 3.63 6.82
CA LEU A 68 -2.57 4.00 8.21
C LEU A 68 -3.18 2.97 9.18
N ARG A 69 -4.33 2.38 8.81
CA ARG A 69 -4.95 1.30 9.60
C ARG A 69 -4.04 0.08 9.66
N LEU A 70 -3.50 -0.37 8.53
CA LEU A 70 -2.63 -1.55 8.48
C LEU A 70 -1.27 -1.28 9.13
N GLN A 71 -0.68 -0.11 8.91
CA GLN A 71 0.56 0.29 9.56
C GLN A 71 0.47 0.16 11.09
N LYS A 72 -0.63 0.65 11.69
CA LYS A 72 -0.86 0.54 13.12
C LYS A 72 -1.01 -0.91 13.62
N LEU A 73 -1.49 -1.83 12.78
CA LEU A 73 -1.68 -3.23 13.15
C LEU A 73 -0.41 -4.07 13.00
N LEU A 74 0.51 -3.63 12.13
CA LEU A 74 1.74 -4.35 11.81
C LEU A 74 2.93 -3.89 12.67
N GLN A 75 2.88 -2.68 13.22
CA GLN A 75 3.89 -2.16 14.13
C GLN A 75 3.76 -2.81 15.51
N SER A 76 4.90 -3.19 16.09
CA SER A 76 5.00 -3.82 17.43
C SER A 76 5.30 -2.81 18.52
#